data_AF-A0A7C3QDS4-F1
#
_entry.id   AF-A0A7C3QDS4-F1
#
_cell.length_a   1.000
_cell.length_b   1.000
_cell.length_c   1.000
_cell.angle_alpha   90.00
_cell.angle_beta   90.00
_cell.angle_gamma   90.00
#
_symmetry.space_group_name_H-M   'P 1'
#
loop_
_entity.id
_entity.type
_entity.pdbx_description
1 polymer ?
#
loop_
_entity_poly.entity_id
_entity_poly.type
_entity_poly.pdbx_seq_one_letter_code
_entity_poly.pdbx_strand_id
1 'polypeptide(L)'
;MKISHLTKALCISGALLFAGSGAMADPYKEGYDSAYGGNYGEAFSKWYPLAMEGDARAQFSLGLMYHSGLFVEMDESKALFWYHKAAENGIREAQE
;
A
#
# COMPACT_ATOMS: atom_id res chain seq x y z
N MET A 1 -31.81 -8.95 18.33
CA MET A 1 -31.14 -8.65 19.62
C MET A 1 -30.38 -9.93 20.00
N LYS A 2 -29.05 -10.05 19.96
CA LYS A 2 -27.97 -9.10 20.24
C LYS A 2 -26.80 -9.29 19.27
N ILE A 3 -26.26 -8.18 18.81
CA ILE A 3 -24.92 -8.04 18.24
C ILE A 3 -23.96 -8.22 19.41
N SER A 4 -23.08 -9.22 19.37
CA SER A 4 -22.04 -9.38 20.38
C SER A 4 -20.84 -10.08 19.79
N HIS A 5 -20.02 -9.37 19.03
CA HIS A 5 -18.55 -9.53 19.00
C HIS A 5 -17.91 -8.22 18.47
N LEU A 6 -18.27 -7.11 19.11
CA LEU A 6 -17.39 -5.95 19.24
C LEU A 6 -16.57 -6.17 20.51
N THR A 7 -15.24 -6.27 20.40
CA THR A 7 -14.23 -5.77 21.37
C THR A 7 -12.86 -6.37 21.06
N LYS A 8 -12.09 -5.65 20.25
CA LYS A 8 -10.62 -5.60 20.14
C LYS A 8 -10.40 -4.67 18.93
N ALA A 9 -9.91 -3.44 19.03
CA ALA A 9 -9.25 -2.73 20.09
C ALA A 9 -9.56 -1.24 19.96
N LEU A 10 -9.72 -0.58 21.10
CA LEU A 10 -9.74 0.86 21.27
C LEU A 10 -8.29 1.38 21.22
N CYS A 11 -8.16 2.65 20.79
CA CYS A 11 -7.00 3.55 20.89
C CYS A 11 -5.96 3.45 19.76
N ILE A 12 -6.04 4.35 18.77
CA ILE A 12 -5.18 5.54 18.77
C ILE A 12 -6.04 6.76 18.42
N SER A 13 -5.87 7.77 19.25
CA SER A 13 -6.54 9.05 19.29
C SER A 13 -6.33 9.89 18.03
N GLY A 14 -7.35 10.67 17.69
CA GLY A 14 -7.19 12.06 17.25
C GLY A 14 -6.57 12.30 15.87
N ALA A 15 -7.44 12.47 14.87
CA ALA A 15 -7.21 13.46 13.82
C ALA A 15 -8.56 13.92 13.27
N LEU A 16 -9.19 14.85 13.99
CA LEU A 16 -10.24 15.69 13.45
C LEU A 16 -9.54 16.88 12.79
N LEU A 17 -9.39 16.85 11.47
CA LEU A 17 -9.16 18.05 10.66
C LEU A 17 -9.91 17.89 9.34
N PHE A 18 -11.06 18.55 9.27
CA PHE A 18 -11.72 18.87 8.02
C PHE A 18 -11.20 20.23 7.53
N ALA A 19 -11.14 20.38 6.21
CA ALA A 19 -10.89 21.60 5.43
C ALA A 19 -9.44 21.97 5.11
N GLY A 20 -8.95 21.41 4.00
CA GLY A 20 -8.02 22.06 3.09
C GLY A 20 -8.29 21.56 1.67
N SER A 21 -8.94 22.37 0.84
CA SER A 21 -9.19 22.09 -0.58
C SER A 21 -7.88 22.21 -1.37
N GLY A 22 -6.96 21.26 -1.17
CA GLY A 22 -5.86 20.95 -2.07
C GLY A 22 -5.96 19.46 -2.34
N ALA A 23 -5.86 19.04 -3.60
CA ALA A 23 -5.95 17.64 -4.00
C ALA A 23 -5.25 16.75 -2.96
N MET A 24 -6.00 15.89 -2.26
CA MET A 24 -5.43 15.01 -1.25
C MET A 24 -4.28 14.27 -1.92
N ALA A 25 -3.07 14.48 -1.42
CA ALA A 25 -1.90 13.84 -1.98
C ALA A 25 -2.12 12.33 -1.92
N ASP A 26 -2.16 11.67 -3.09
CA ASP A 26 -2.22 10.21 -3.17
C ASP A 26 -0.79 9.70 -2.90
N PRO A 27 -0.51 9.09 -1.74
CA PRO A 27 0.85 8.67 -1.40
C PRO A 27 1.37 7.61 -2.37
N TYR A 28 0.48 6.86 -3.03
CA TYR A 28 0.87 5.92 -4.10
C TYR A 28 1.44 6.68 -5.30
N LYS A 29 0.79 7.79 -5.69
CA LYS A 29 1.23 8.65 -6.78
C LYS A 29 2.56 9.32 -6.48
N GLU A 30 2.77 9.79 -5.25
CA GLU A 30 4.07 10.35 -4.84
C GLU A 30 5.20 9.30 -4.96
N GLY A 31 4.92 8.07 -4.51
CA GLY A 31 5.87 6.96 -4.67
C GLY A 31 6.15 6.66 -6.14
N TYR A 32 5.13 6.72 -6.99
CA TYR A 32 5.27 6.54 -8.43
C TYR A 32 6.11 7.64 -9.07
N ASP A 33 5.83 8.90 -8.77
CA ASP A 33 6.59 10.05 -9.28
C ASP A 33 8.07 9.96 -8.82
N SER A 34 8.32 9.47 -7.60
CA SER A 34 9.68 9.20 -7.09
C SER A 34 10.39 8.07 -7.84
N ALA A 35 9.70 6.97 -8.13
CA ALA A 35 10.25 5.84 -8.90
C ALA A 35 10.60 6.26 -10.34
N TYR A 36 9.77 7.10 -10.97
CA TYR A 36 10.06 7.67 -12.29
C TYR A 36 11.29 8.57 -12.29
N GLY A 37 11.55 9.25 -11.19
CA GLY A 37 12.79 10.00 -10.96
C GLY A 37 14.00 9.13 -10.63
N GLY A 38 13.85 7.80 -10.57
CA GLY A 38 14.90 6.85 -10.16
C GLY A 38 15.11 6.75 -8.65
N ASN A 39 14.29 7.43 -7.84
CA ASN A 39 14.36 7.37 -6.37
C ASN A 39 13.52 6.21 -5.84
N TYR A 40 14.01 5.00 -6.08
CA TYR A 40 13.33 3.77 -5.68
C TYR A 40 13.24 3.61 -4.15
N GLY A 41 14.16 4.18 -3.37
CA GLY A 41 14.10 4.12 -1.91
C GLY A 41 12.93 4.91 -1.33
N GLU A 42 12.68 6.11 -1.87
CA GLU A 42 11.52 6.91 -1.50
C GLU A 42 10.21 6.23 -1.95
N ALA A 43 10.18 5.72 -3.19
CA ALA A 43 9.05 4.94 -3.69
C ALA A 43 8.72 3.75 -2.78
N PHE A 44 9.74 2.99 -2.36
CA PHE A 44 9.59 1.88 -1.43
C PHE A 44 8.99 2.33 -0.10
N SER A 45 9.50 3.41 0.49
CA SER A 45 9.00 3.92 1.76
C SER A 45 7.55 4.37 1.69
N LYS A 46 7.08 4.83 0.52
CA LYS A 46 5.69 5.24 0.30
C LYS A 46 4.78 4.05 0.04
N TRP A 47 5.23 3.08 -0.77
CA TRP A 47 4.42 1.91 -1.14
C TRP A 47 4.35 0.85 -0.04
N TYR A 48 5.38 0.71 0.80
CA TYR A 48 5.39 -0.30 1.86
C TYR A 48 4.19 -0.22 2.83
N PRO A 49 3.88 0.94 3.46
CA PRO A 49 2.71 1.03 4.33
C PRO A 49 1.39 0.80 3.59
N LEU A 50 1.23 1.34 2.38
CA LEU A 50 0.03 1.14 1.56
C LEU A 50 -0.19 -0.33 1.22
N ALA A 51 0.89 -1.04 0.89
CA ALA A 51 0.83 -2.47 0.61
C ALA A 51 0.43 -3.28 1.84
N MET A 52 0.83 -2.86 3.04
CA MET A 52 0.40 -3.46 4.30
C MET A 52 -1.09 -3.20 4.60
N GLU A 53 -1.62 -2.06 4.18
CA GLU A 53 -3.04 -1.70 4.32
C GLU A 53 -3.95 -2.40 3.31
N GLY A 54 -3.36 -3.06 2.30
CA GLY A 54 -4.10 -3.85 1.33
C GLY A 54 -4.23 -3.21 -0.05
N ASP A 55 -3.61 -2.05 -0.30
CA ASP A 55 -3.66 -1.39 -1.61
C ASP A 55 -3.01 -2.29 -2.67
N ALA A 56 -3.83 -2.76 -3.62
CA ALA A 56 -3.39 -3.70 -4.64
C ALA A 56 -2.31 -3.12 -5.56
N ARG A 57 -2.32 -1.81 -5.80
CA ARG A 57 -1.34 -1.11 -6.66
C ARG A 57 0.02 -1.07 -5.98
N ALA A 58 0.05 -0.75 -4.69
CA ALA A 58 1.27 -0.72 -3.90
C ALA A 58 1.90 -2.11 -3.76
N GLN A 59 1.08 -3.14 -3.55
CA GLN A 59 1.53 -4.53 -3.52
C GLN A 59 2.15 -4.96 -4.85
N PHE A 60 1.51 -4.62 -5.97
CA PHE A 60 2.06 -4.88 -7.29
C PHE A 60 3.41 -4.18 -7.50
N SER A 61 3.52 -2.90 -7.10
CA SER A 61 4.76 -2.15 -7.19
C SER A 61 5.90 -2.77 -6.36
N LEU A 62 5.64 -3.23 -5.13
CA LEU A 62 6.65 -3.94 -4.34
C LEU A 62 7.06 -5.26 -5.00
N GLY A 63 6.11 -5.98 -5.59
CA GLY A 63 6.39 -7.20 -6.36
C GLY A 63 7.38 -6.93 -7.49
N LEU A 64 7.19 -5.84 -8.24
CA LEU A 64 8.11 -5.41 -9.30
C LEU A 64 9.50 -5.04 -8.77
N MET A 65 9.57 -4.37 -7.62
CA MET A 65 10.86 -4.00 -7.01
C MET A 65 11.68 -5.23 -6.63
N TYR A 66 11.05 -6.23 -6.01
CA TYR A 66 11.72 -7.51 -5.69
C TYR A 66 12.03 -8.34 -6.94
N HIS A 67 11.20 -8.30 -7.98
CA HIS A 67 11.49 -9.02 -9.23
C HIS A 67 12.67 -8.40 -9.98
N SER A 68 12.78 -7.07 -9.97
CA SER A 68 13.78 -6.34 -10.77
C SER A 68 15.04 -5.98 -9.99
N GLY A 69 15.08 -6.24 -8.67
CA GLY A 69 16.18 -5.81 -7.80
C GLY A 69 16.31 -4.29 -7.68
N LEU A 70 15.19 -3.56 -7.75
CA LEU A 70 15.19 -2.10 -7.65
C LEU A 70 15.16 -1.70 -6.17
N PHE A 71 16.23 -1.07 -5.70
CA PHE A 71 16.47 -0.68 -4.29
C PHE A 71 16.62 -1.83 -3.28
N VAL A 72 15.89 -2.93 -3.47
CA VAL A 72 16.02 -4.18 -2.71
C VAL A 72 16.73 -5.24 -3.54
N GLU A 73 17.32 -6.24 -2.88
CA GLU A 73 17.87 -7.40 -3.59
C GLU A 73 16.76 -8.14 -4.35
N MET A 74 17.12 -8.67 -5.51
CA MET A 74 16.21 -9.47 -6.32
C MET A 74 15.80 -10.73 -5.55
N ASP A 75 14.49 -10.92 -5.40
CA ASP A 75 13.90 -12.04 -4.66
C ASP A 75 12.57 -12.42 -5.31
N GLU A 76 12.61 -13.43 -6.17
CA GLU A 76 11.40 -13.89 -6.88
C GLU A 76 10.33 -14.42 -5.94
N SER A 77 10.71 -15.00 -4.80
CA SER A 77 9.73 -15.54 -3.85
C SER A 77 8.94 -14.41 -3.19
N LYS A 78 9.62 -13.31 -2.80
CA LYS A 78 8.94 -12.11 -2.31
C LYS A 78 8.14 -11.41 -3.41
N ALA A 79 8.65 -11.39 -4.63
CA ALA A 79 7.90 -10.82 -5.76
C ALA A 79 6.56 -11.53 -5.96
N LEU A 80 6.59 -12.86 -6.06
CA LEU A 80 5.39 -13.70 -6.19
C LEU A 80 4.42 -13.50 -5.01
N PHE A 81 4.94 -13.45 -3.78
CA PHE A 81 4.12 -13.17 -2.60
C PHE A 81 3.33 -11.86 -2.75
N TRP A 82 3.99 -10.77 -3.14
CA TRP A 82 3.34 -9.48 -3.29
C TRP A 82 2.37 -9.44 -4.49
N TYR A 83 2.69 -10.10 -5.60
CA TYR A 83 1.75 -10.22 -6.73
C TYR A 83 0.50 -11.02 -6.37
N HIS A 84 0.64 -12.10 -5.61
CA HIS A 84 -0.52 -12.85 -5.12
C HIS A 84 -1.41 -12.00 -4.23
N LYS A 85 -0.81 -11.23 -3.30
CA LYS A 85 -1.55 -10.28 -2.46
C LYS A 85 -2.28 -9.22 -3.29
N ALA A 86 -1.61 -8.66 -4.30
CA ALA A 86 -2.21 -7.67 -5.20
C ALA A 86 -3.42 -8.23 -5.95
N ALA A 87 -3.32 -9.47 -6.44
CA ALA A 87 -4.44 -10.13 -7.11
C ALA A 87 -5.62 -10.38 -6.14
N GLU A 88 -5.36 -10.88 -4.94
CA GLU A 88 -6.39 -11.10 -3.91
C GLU A 88 -7.13 -9.81 -3.54
N ASN A 89 -6.38 -8.72 -3.33
CA ASN A 89 -6.94 -7.45 -2.88
C ASN A 89 -7.60 -6.67 -4.02
N GLY A 90 -7.03 -6.70 -5.23
CA GLY A 90 -7.65 -6.08 -6.40
C GLY A 90 -8.97 -6.73 -6.80
N ILE A 91 -9.09 -8.05 -6.62
CA ILE A 91 -10.38 -8.75 -6.80
C ILE A 91 -11.40 -8.25 -5.77
N ARG A 92 -11.00 -8.08 -4.50
CA ARG A 92 -11.89 -7.57 -3.45
C ARG A 92 -12.33 -6.13 -3.73
N GLU A 93 -11.40 -5.24 -4.06
CA GLU A 93 -11.70 -3.84 -4.42
C GLU A 93 -12.68 -3.73 -5.60
N ALA A 94 -12.59 -4.63 -6.58
CA ALA A 94 -13.49 -4.65 -7.73
C ALA A 94 -14.89 -5.21 -7.43
N GLN A 95 -15.09 -5.89 -6.29
CA GLN A 95 -16.36 -6.50 -5.89
C GLN A 95 -17.18 -5.64 -4.93
N GLU A 96 -16.61 -4.57 -4.37
CA GLU A 96 -17.26 -3.60 -3.48
C GLU A 96 -17.95 -2.47 -4.25
#